data_AF-A0A943LFU6-F1
#
_entry.id   AF-A0A943LFU6-F1
#
_cell.length_a   1.000
_cell.length_b   1.000
_cell.length_c   1.000
_cell.angle_alpha   90.00
_cell.angle_beta   90.00
_cell.angle_gamma   90.00
#
_symmetry.space_group_name_H-M   'P 1'
#
loop_
_entity.id
_entity.type
_entity.pdbx_description
1 polymer ?
#
loop_
_entity_poly.entity_id
_entity_poly.type
_entity_poly.pdbx_seq_one_letter_code
_entity_poly.pdbx_strand_id
1 'polypeptide(L)'
;MTVTLSQKSYDALLDDLEKLRERNAELERKLDKEVKLSYEIEGNLYDVSKERDKIINDMAEVKRKAEAFDEILNVDYIVAPDDYAHEITKIVDKYREEQ
;
A
#
# COMPACT_ATOMS: atom_id res chain seq x y z
N MET A 1 -15.54 22.52 -57.39
CA MET A 1 -14.60 23.63 -57.18
C MET A 1 -13.31 23.01 -56.65
N THR A 2 -12.26 22.95 -57.45
CA THR A 2 -10.96 22.39 -57.04
C THR A 2 -10.15 23.50 -56.37
N VAL A 3 -9.81 23.34 -55.09
CA VAL A 3 -8.97 24.29 -54.36
C VAL A 3 -7.51 23.92 -54.62
N THR A 4 -6.78 24.78 -55.33
CA THR A 4 -5.33 24.61 -55.55
C THR A 4 -4.57 25.47 -54.54
N LEU A 5 -3.79 24.82 -53.68
CA LEU A 5 -2.87 25.49 -52.75
C LEU A 5 -1.65 26.02 -53.51
N SER A 6 -1.07 27.13 -53.03
CA SER A 6 0.24 27.57 -53.50
C SER A 6 1.33 26.60 -53.04
N GLN A 7 2.41 26.45 -53.80
CA GLN A 7 3.55 25.61 -53.41
C GLN A 7 4.07 25.96 -52.00
N LYS A 8 4.16 27.26 -51.68
CA LYS A 8 4.57 27.75 -50.36
C LYS A 8 3.66 27.26 -49.23
N SER A 9 2.35 27.17 -49.49
CA SER A 9 1.38 26.66 -48.53
C SER A 9 1.53 25.14 -48.34
N TYR A 10 1.88 24.41 -49.39
CA TYR A 10 2.13 22.98 -49.33
C TYR A 10 3.40 22.67 -48.52
N ASP A 11 4.50 23.39 -48.79
CA ASP A 11 5.78 23.18 -48.11
C ASP A 11 5.66 23.47 -46.59
N ALA A 12 4.90 24.51 -46.22
CA ALA A 12 4.62 24.81 -44.82
C ALA A 12 3.83 23.70 -44.11
N LEU A 13 2.82 23.13 -44.77
CA LEU A 13 2.06 21.99 -44.23
C LEU A 13 2.93 20.74 -44.07
N LEU A 14 3.88 20.53 -44.98
CA LEU A 14 4.80 19.40 -44.90
C LEU A 14 5.74 19.51 -43.70
N ASP A 15 6.31 20.70 -43.46
CA ASP A 15 7.15 21.00 -42.29
C ASP A 15 6.38 20.81 -40.97
N ASP A 16 5.14 21.30 -40.89
CA ASP A 16 4.29 21.09 -39.72
C ASP A 16 3.96 19.59 -39.50
N LEU A 17 3.71 18.84 -40.58
CA LEU A 17 3.45 17.40 -40.51
C LEU A 17 4.67 16.63 -39.98
N GLU A 18 5.87 17.01 -40.39
CA GLU A 18 7.13 16.41 -39.93
C GLU A 18 7.32 16.63 -38.43
N LYS A 19 7.16 17.88 -37.96
CA LYS A 19 7.22 18.21 -36.52
C LYS A 19 6.19 17.45 -35.69
N LEU A 20 4.98 17.28 -36.21
CA LEU A 20 3.93 16.50 -35.53
C LEU A 20 4.32 15.03 -35.40
N ARG A 21 4.92 14.42 -36.43
CA ARG A 21 5.39 13.03 -36.39
C ARG A 21 6.49 12.84 -35.34
N GLU A 22 7.46 13.76 -35.29
CA GLU A 22 8.53 13.71 -34.31
C GLU A 22 7.99 13.81 -32.88
N ARG A 23 7.08 14.76 -32.63
CA ARG A 23 6.41 14.92 -31.33
C ARG A 23 5.61 13.68 -30.95
N ASN A 24 4.90 13.06 -31.88
CA ASN A 24 4.14 11.83 -31.61
C ASN A 24 5.07 10.67 -31.23
N ALA A 25 6.19 10.50 -31.94
CA ALA A 25 7.19 9.48 -31.61
C ALA A 25 7.83 9.72 -30.23
N GLU A 26 8.02 10.99 -29.83
CA GLU A 26 8.50 11.31 -28.49
C GLU A 26 7.44 11.02 -27.41
N LEU A 27 6.17 11.35 -27.67
CA LEU A 27 5.07 11.06 -26.76
C LEU A 27 4.86 9.56 -26.55
N GLU A 28 4.97 8.75 -27.60
CA GLU A 28 4.89 7.28 -27.50
C GLU A 28 6.02 6.73 -26.61
N ARG A 29 7.25 7.24 -26.75
CA ARG A 29 8.37 6.85 -25.87
C ARG A 29 8.13 7.26 -24.41
N LYS A 30 7.57 8.43 -24.16
CA LYS A 30 7.22 8.89 -22.81
C LYS A 30 6.11 8.02 -22.21
N LEU A 31 5.10 7.69 -23.00
CA LEU A 31 4.00 6.83 -22.57
C LEU A 31 4.49 5.42 -22.20
N ASP A 32 5.35 4.81 -23.02
CA ASP A 32 5.93 3.48 -22.70
C ASP A 32 6.70 3.49 -21.38
N LYS A 33 7.48 4.55 -21.12
CA LYS A 33 8.20 4.72 -19.86
C LYS A 33 7.24 4.86 -18.68
N GLU A 34 6.19 5.66 -18.82
CA GLU A 34 5.20 5.88 -17.76
C GLU A 34 4.45 4.58 -17.43
N VAL A 35 4.06 3.81 -18.44
CA VAL A 35 3.39 2.52 -18.26
C VAL A 35 4.26 1.55 -17.47
N LYS A 36 5.56 1.47 -17.78
CA LYS A 36 6.51 0.63 -17.03
C LYS A 36 6.63 1.05 -15.58
N LEU A 37 6.76 2.35 -15.32
CA LEU A 37 6.83 2.90 -13.96
C LEU A 37 5.54 2.61 -13.17
N SER A 38 4.37 2.68 -13.83
CA SER A 38 3.09 2.34 -13.19
C SER A 38 3.07 0.91 -12.67
N TYR A 39 3.49 -0.06 -13.50
CA TYR A 39 3.55 -1.47 -13.09
C TYR A 39 4.55 -1.71 -11.95
N GLU A 40 5.71 -1.05 -11.98
CA GLU A 40 6.69 -1.13 -10.89
C GLU A 40 6.13 -0.56 -9.57
N ILE A 41 5.43 0.58 -9.64
CA ILE A 41 4.78 1.19 -8.46
C ILE A 41 3.70 0.27 -7.90
N GLU A 42 2.86 -0.31 -8.75
CA GLU A 42 1.81 -1.24 -8.32
C GLU A 42 2.38 -2.47 -7.61
N GLY A 43 3.45 -3.06 -8.17
CA GLY A 43 4.15 -4.18 -7.55
C GLY A 43 4.72 -3.82 -6.16
N ASN A 44 5.45 -2.72 -6.07
CA ASN A 44 6.00 -2.24 -4.80
C ASN A 44 4.90 -1.96 -3.77
N LEU A 45 3.78 -1.36 -4.19
CA LEU A 45 2.65 -1.07 -3.31
C LEU A 45 2.00 -2.34 -2.76
N TYR A 46 1.90 -3.39 -3.59
CA TYR A 46 1.40 -4.68 -3.16
C TYR A 46 2.29 -5.31 -2.07
N ASP A 47 3.61 -5.31 -2.28
CA ASP A 47 4.56 -5.86 -1.31
C ASP A 47 4.54 -5.09 0.02
N VAL A 48 4.54 -3.76 -0.04
CA VAL A 48 4.44 -2.89 1.15
C VAL A 48 3.14 -3.14 1.91
N SER A 49 2.02 -3.30 1.19
CA SER A 49 0.72 -3.59 1.81
C SER A 49 0.73 -4.94 2.53
N LYS A 50 1.35 -5.96 1.91
CA LYS A 50 1.49 -7.30 2.51
C LYS A 50 2.36 -7.29 3.77
N GLU A 51 3.46 -6.54 3.77
CA GLU A 51 4.30 -6.39 4.96
C GLU A 51 3.58 -5.63 6.07
N ARG A 52 2.86 -4.56 5.73
CA ARG A 52 2.03 -3.81 6.66
C ARG A 52 0.99 -4.72 7.35
N ASP A 53 0.31 -5.56 6.59
CA ASP A 53 -0.73 -6.43 7.13
C ASP A 53 -0.15 -7.47 8.11
N LYS A 54 1.07 -7.99 7.85
CA LYS A 54 1.79 -8.84 8.82
C LYS A 54 2.10 -8.07 10.11
N ILE A 55 2.67 -6.87 9.99
CA ILE A 55 3.01 -6.04 11.16
C ILE A 55 1.76 -5.72 11.98
N ILE A 56 0.63 -5.40 11.34
CA ILE A 56 -0.64 -5.14 12.03
C ILE A 56 -1.09 -6.38 12.80
N ASN A 57 -1.03 -7.57 12.20
CA ASN A 57 -1.40 -8.81 12.87
C ASN A 57 -0.48 -9.13 14.06
N ASP A 58 0.83 -8.99 13.88
CA ASP A 58 1.81 -9.19 14.96
C ASP A 58 1.58 -8.19 16.10
N MET A 59 1.31 -6.92 15.77
CA MET A 59 1.02 -5.87 16.75
C MET A 59 -0.29 -6.14 17.51
N ALA A 60 -1.30 -6.68 16.84
CA ALA A 60 -2.56 -7.06 17.48
C ALA A 60 -2.36 -8.19 18.50
N GLU A 61 -1.48 -9.16 18.21
CA GLU A 61 -1.11 -10.20 19.18
C GLU A 61 -0.37 -9.62 20.39
N VAL A 62 0.62 -8.74 20.15
CA VAL A 62 1.36 -8.08 21.24
C VAL A 62 0.44 -7.23 22.11
N LYS A 63 -0.48 -6.47 21.51
CA LYS A 63 -1.44 -5.64 22.24
C LYS A 63 -2.35 -6.47 23.14
N ARG A 64 -2.89 -7.59 22.65
CA ARG A 64 -3.70 -8.51 23.46
C ARG A 64 -2.92 -9.07 24.65
N LYS A 65 -1.66 -9.47 24.44
CA LYS A 65 -0.79 -9.93 25.55
C LYS A 65 -0.54 -8.82 26.57
N ALA A 66 -0.29 -7.59 26.12
CA ALA A 66 -0.11 -6.44 27.00
C ALA A 66 -1.37 -6.15 27.83
N GLU A 67 -2.55 -6.20 27.22
CA GLU A 67 -3.84 -6.06 27.92
C GLU A 67 -4.03 -7.14 29.00
N ALA A 68 -3.66 -8.39 28.71
CA ALA A 68 -3.65 -9.46 29.71
C ALA A 68 -2.70 -9.16 30.88
N PHE A 69 -1.51 -8.62 30.61
CA PHE A 69 -0.58 -8.19 31.66
C PHE A 69 -1.12 -7.05 32.50
N ASP A 70 -1.74 -6.06 31.88
CA ASP A 70 -2.38 -4.94 32.61
C ASP A 70 -3.53 -5.44 33.49
N GLU A 71 -4.32 -6.42 33.03
CA GLU A 71 -5.39 -7.05 33.83
C GLU A 71 -4.81 -7.83 35.02
N ILE A 72 -3.71 -8.56 34.82
CA ILE A 72 -2.98 -9.27 35.90
C ILE A 72 -2.43 -8.30 36.95
N LEU A 73 -1.86 -7.16 36.54
CA LEU A 73 -1.31 -6.16 37.46
C LEU A 73 -2.39 -5.51 38.32
N ASN A 74 -3.64 -5.50 37.86
CA ASN A 74 -4.79 -4.97 38.58
C ASN A 74 -5.44 -5.98 39.54
N VAL A 75 -4.97 -7.23 39.60
CA VAL A 75 -5.43 -8.20 40.60
C VAL A 75 -4.88 -7.80 41.97
N ASP A 76 -5.78 -7.61 42.93
CA ASP A 76 -5.44 -7.15 44.27
C ASP A 76 -4.57 -8.19 45.01
N TYR A 77 -3.47 -7.76 45.65
CA TYR A 77 -2.51 -8.66 46.32
C TYR A 77 -2.99 -9.15 47.69
N ILE A 78 -4.18 -8.73 48.13
CA ILE A 78 -4.72 -8.99 49.48
C ILE A 78 -5.38 -10.39 49.58
N VAL A 79 -5.55 -11.09 48.45
CA VAL A 79 -6.09 -12.46 48.42
C VAL A 79 -5.05 -13.50 48.86
N ALA A 80 -5.51 -14.66 49.38
CA ALA A 80 -4.60 -15.76 49.66
C ALA A 80 -3.87 -16.19 48.38
N PRO A 81 -2.62 -16.71 48.45
CA PRO A 81 -1.84 -17.06 47.27
C PRO A 81 -2.55 -17.97 46.26
N ASP A 82 -3.39 -18.89 46.75
CA ASP A 82 -4.17 -19.81 45.92
C ASP A 82 -5.30 -19.09 45.16
N ASP A 83 -5.94 -18.10 45.78
CA ASP A 83 -6.98 -17.28 45.15
C ASP A 83 -6.39 -16.35 44.08
N TYR A 84 -5.19 -15.80 44.35
CA TYR A 84 -4.45 -15.02 43.35
C TYR A 84 -4.10 -15.89 42.13
N ALA A 85 -3.56 -17.09 42.35
CA ALA A 85 -3.23 -18.02 41.25
C ALA A 85 -4.46 -18.40 40.42
N HIS A 86 -5.64 -18.56 41.04
CA HIS A 86 -6.89 -18.84 40.35
C HIS A 86 -7.33 -17.68 39.44
N GLU A 87 -7.29 -16.45 39.94
CA GLU A 87 -7.66 -15.25 39.15
C GLU A 87 -6.70 -15.01 37.99
N ILE A 88 -5.39 -15.20 38.19
CA ILE A 88 -4.40 -15.11 37.10
C ILE A 88 -4.68 -16.16 36.02
N THR A 89 -4.97 -17.41 36.42
CA THR A 89 -5.24 -18.50 35.47
C THR A 89 -6.46 -18.19 34.60
N LYS A 90 -7.52 -17.65 35.20
CA LYS A 90 -8.74 -17.24 34.50
C LYS A 90 -8.49 -16.12 33.48
N ILE A 91 -7.67 -15.12 33.85
CA ILE A 91 -7.26 -14.05 32.92
C ILE A 91 -6.46 -14.64 31.77
N VAL A 92 -5.47 -15.50 32.05
CA VAL A 92 -4.65 -16.13 31.01
C VAL A 92 -5.49 -16.96 30.04
N ASP A 93 -6.42 -17.77 30.55
CA ASP A 93 -7.27 -18.62 29.71
C ASP A 93 -8.18 -17.78 28.79
N LYS A 94 -8.74 -16.66 29.29
CA LYS A 94 -9.54 -15.71 28.49
C LYS A 94 -8.79 -15.21 27.25
N TYR A 95 -7.53 -14.77 27.38
CA TYR A 95 -6.74 -14.27 26.24
C TYR A 95 -6.08 -15.39 25.41
N ARG A 96 -6.12 -16.65 25.90
CA ARG A 96 -5.63 -17.82 25.18
C ARG A 96 -6.71 -18.44 24.28
N GLU A 97 -7.98 -18.40 24.67
CA GLU A 97 -9.11 -18.92 23.89
C GLU A 97 -9.56 -18.00 22.75
N GLU A 98 -9.18 -16.71 22.79
CA GLU A 98 -9.43 -15.73 21.71
C GLU A 98 -8.40 -15.81 20.55
N GLN A 99 -7.52 -16.82 20.51
CA GLN A 99 -6.58 -17.10 19.42
C GLN A 99 -7.15 -18.06 18.38
#